data_AF-A0A100Y090-F1
#
_entry.id   AF-A0A100Y090-F1
#
_cell.length_a   1.000
_cell.length_b   1.000
_cell.length_c   1.000
_cell.angle_alpha   90.00
_cell.angle_beta   90.00
_cell.angle_gamma   90.00
#
_symmetry.space_group_name_H-M   'P 1'
#
loop_
_entity.id
_entity.type
_entity.pdbx_description
1 polymer ?
#
loop_
_entity_poly.entity_id
_entity_poly.type
_entity_poly.pdbx_seq_one_letter_code
_entity_poly.pdbx_strand_id
1 'polypeptide(L)' 'MQQGLAPMGPDGKPLNLHHMLQTQDGPIAEVTHSMHFGNYNQLHWKAGTKIPSGINRDAFNAWKSQYWKDRAAGFGR' A
#
# COMPACT_ATOMS: atom_id res chain seq x y z
N MET A 1 -1.62 -10.72 -8.96
CA MET A 1 -1.03 -11.15 -7.67
C MET A 1 0.14 -12.10 -7.85
N GLN A 2 0.00 -13.24 -8.55
CA GLN A 2 1.12 -14.21 -8.76
C GLN A 2 2.40 -13.60 -9.37
N GLN A 3 2.26 -12.56 -10.20
CA GLN A 3 3.40 -11.83 -10.78
C GLN A 3 3.91 -10.66 -9.90
N GLY A 4 3.44 -10.54 -8.65
CA GLY A 4 3.73 -9.41 -7.76
C GLY A 4 2.92 -8.15 -8.04
N LEU A 5 1.91 -8.25 -8.91
CA LEU A 5 1.00 -7.15 -9.24
C LEU A 5 -0.23 -7.17 -8.33
N ALA A 6 -0.67 -6.00 -7.88
CA ALA A 6 -1.92 -5.84 -7.15
C ALA A 6 -3.11 -6.38 -7.96
N PRO A 7 -4.12 -6.99 -7.32
CA PRO A 7 -5.36 -7.34 -8.00
C PRO A 7 -6.16 -6.09 -8.34
N MET A 8 -7.08 -6.22 -9.30
CA MET A 8 -8.06 -5.16 -9.59
C MET A 8 -9.08 -5.09 -8.45
N GLY A 9 -9.30 -3.88 -7.94
CA GLY A 9 -10.33 -3.56 -6.97
C GLY A 9 -11.71 -3.36 -7.61
N PRO A 10 -12.76 -3.22 -6.79
CA PRO A 10 -14.14 -3.02 -7.26
C PRO A 10 -14.35 -1.66 -7.94
N ASP A 11 -13.40 -0.72 -7.78
CA ASP A 11 -13.40 0.58 -8.46
C ASP A 11 -12.74 0.53 -9.85
N GLY A 12 -12.46 -0.67 -10.38
CA GLY A 12 -11.86 -0.86 -11.70
C GLY A 12 -10.39 -0.44 -11.76
N LYS A 13 -9.71 -0.31 -10.62
CA LYS A 13 -8.29 0.07 -10.53
C LYS A 13 -7.52 -0.89 -9.62
N PRO A 14 -6.18 -1.00 -9.76
CA PRO A 14 -5.39 -1.85 -8.86
C PRO A 14 -5.53 -1.42 -7.39
N LEU A 15 -5.66 -2.38 -6.47
CA LEU A 15 -5.61 -2.10 -5.03
C LEU A 15 -4.29 -1.44 -4.63
N ASN A 16 -4.35 -0.63 -3.57
CA ASN A 16 -3.18 0.01 -2.98
C ASN A 16 -2.87 -0.55 -1.60
N LEU A 17 -1.59 -0.50 -1.23
CA LEU A 17 -1.11 -0.79 0.11
C LEU A 17 -0.85 0.54 0.81
N HIS A 18 -1.68 0.85 1.80
CA HIS A 18 -1.61 2.08 2.58
C HIS A 18 -0.82 1.84 3.88
N HIS A 19 0.15 2.73 4.18
CA HIS A 19 0.90 2.70 5.44
C HIS A 19 0.14 3.46 6.52
N MET A 20 -0.47 2.74 7.45
CA MET A 20 -1.33 3.32 8.48
C MET A 20 -0.60 4.34 9.36
N LEU A 21 0.67 4.08 9.68
CA LEU A 21 1.50 4.95 10.53
C LEU A 21 2.46 5.86 9.73
N GLN A 22 2.50 5.71 8.40
CA GLN A 22 3.48 6.36 7.52
C GLN A 22 4.96 6.14 7.92
N THR A 23 5.26 4.92 8.35
CA THR A 23 6.60 4.41 8.70
C THR A 23 6.89 3.16 7.89
N GLN A 24 8.18 2.90 7.60
CA GLN A 24 8.64 1.77 6.79
C GLN A 24 8.02 0.42 7.20
N ASP A 25 8.09 0.08 8.49
CA ASP A 25 7.69 -1.24 9.00
C ASP A 25 6.32 -1.20 9.74
N GLY A 26 5.53 -0.16 9.45
CA GLY A 26 4.21 0.01 10.07
C GLY A 26 3.15 -0.93 9.48
N PRO A 27 2.00 -1.08 10.16
CA PRO A 27 0.86 -1.83 9.64
C PRO A 27 0.42 -1.33 8.26
N ILE A 28 0.05 -2.28 7.39
CA ILE A 28 -0.41 -2.03 6.02
C ILE A 28 -1.88 -2.41 5.89
N ALA A 29 -2.66 -1.55 5.22
CA ALA A 29 -4.02 -1.84 4.80
C ALA A 29 -4.12 -1.94 3.27
N GLU A 30 -4.80 -2.99 2.78
CA GLU A 30 -5.26 -3.05 1.39
C GLU A 30 -6.48 -2.12 1.25
N VAL A 31 -6.39 -1.13 0.37
CA VAL A 31 -7.46 -0.16 0.11
C VAL A 31 -7.70 0.02 -1.38
N THR A 32 -8.91 0.42 -1.76
CA THR A 32 -9.19 0.78 -3.16
C THR A 32 -8.40 2.01 -3.56
N HIS A 33 -8.15 2.17 -4.86
CA HIS A 33 -7.47 3.35 -5.36
C HIS A 33 -8.28 4.61 -5.08
N SER A 34 -9.58 4.56 -5.32
CA SER A 34 -10.50 5.67 -5.09
C SER A 34 -10.53 6.07 -3.61
N MET A 35 -10.48 5.12 -2.67
CA MET A 35 -10.35 5.42 -1.24
C MET A 35 -9.03 6.10 -0.93
N HIS A 36 -7.91 5.56 -1.42
CA HIS A 36 -6.57 6.05 -1.08
C HIS A 36 -6.33 7.48 -1.57
N PHE A 37 -6.65 7.77 -2.82
CA PHE A 37 -6.40 9.07 -3.43
C PHE A 37 -7.55 10.06 -3.18
N GLY A 38 -8.80 9.60 -3.12
CA GLY A 38 -9.96 10.45 -2.83
C GLY A 38 -9.98 10.98 -1.40
N ASN A 39 -9.33 10.29 -0.47
CA ASN A 39 -9.24 10.68 0.95
C ASN A 39 -7.80 10.91 1.40
N TYR A 40 -6.94 11.41 0.49
CA TYR A 40 -5.49 11.52 0.72
C TYR A 40 -5.17 12.25 2.03
N ASN A 41 -5.75 13.43 2.27
CA ASN A 41 -5.44 14.21 3.48
C ASN A 41 -5.92 13.53 4.77
N GLN A 42 -6.99 12.73 4.72
CA GLN A 42 -7.51 12.02 5.89
C GLN A 42 -6.67 10.79 6.22
N LEU A 43 -6.19 10.08 5.20
CA LEU A 43 -5.39 8.87 5.37
C LEU A 43 -3.92 9.20 5.64
N HIS A 44 -3.45 10.36 5.19
CA HIS A 44 -2.07 10.77 5.36
C HIS A 44 -1.94 11.87 6.43
N TRP A 45 -1.83 11.50 7.71
CA TRP A 45 -1.61 12.45 8.82
C TRP A 45 -0.50 13.50 8.61
N LYS A 46 0.56 13.17 7.85
CA LYS A 46 1.64 14.12 7.49
C LYS A 46 1.29 15.09 6.37
N ALA A 47 0.14 14.93 5.69
CA ALA A 47 -0.25 15.79 4.57
C ALA A 47 -0.32 17.26 5.01
N GLY A 48 0.26 18.15 4.21
CA GLY A 48 0.35 19.58 4.52
C GLY A 48 1.41 19.97 5.55
N THR A 49 2.21 19.02 6.04
CA THR A 49 3.32 19.29 6.97
C THR A 49 4.68 19.23 6.26
N LYS A 50 5.75 19.67 6.95
CA LYS A 50 7.14 19.54 6.50
C LYS A 50 7.81 18.24 6.98
N ILE A 51 7.06 17.33 7.60
CA ILE A 51 7.60 16.08 8.14
C ILE A 51 7.98 15.16 6.96
N PRO A 52 9.24 14.70 6.87
CA PRO A 52 9.66 13.86 5.76
C PRO A 52 8.99 12.48 5.79
N SER A 53 9.01 11.82 4.62
CA SER A 53 8.54 10.43 4.52
C SER A 53 9.44 9.52 5.35
N GLY A 54 8.82 8.65 6.15
CA GLY A 54 9.54 7.60 6.88
C GLY A 54 9.63 6.30 6.08
N ILE A 55 9.46 6.35 4.76
CA ILE A 55 9.34 5.20 3.87
C ILE A 55 10.44 5.28 2.81
N ASN A 56 11.27 4.25 2.74
CA ASN A 56 12.15 4.00 1.62
C ASN A 56 11.32 3.41 0.46
N ARG A 57 11.16 4.18 -0.60
CA ARG A 57 10.28 3.82 -1.73
C ARG A 57 10.77 2.62 -2.51
N ASP A 58 12.07 2.46 -2.69
CA ASP A 58 12.64 1.35 -3.45
C ASP A 58 12.50 0.04 -2.68
N ALA A 59 12.82 0.07 -1.38
CA ALA A 59 12.61 -1.07 -0.48
C ALA A 59 11.13 -1.45 -0.40
N PHE A 60 10.23 -0.47 -0.29
CA PHE A 60 8.79 -0.73 -0.28
C PHE A 60 8.29 -1.31 -1.60
N ASN A 61 8.79 -0.85 -2.75
CA ASN A 61 8.39 -1.38 -4.06
C ASN A 61 8.81 -2.84 -4.23
N ALA A 62 10.02 -3.20 -3.78
CA ALA A 62 10.48 -4.58 -3.75
C ALA A 62 9.60 -5.45 -2.83
N TRP A 63 9.36 -4.97 -1.61
CA TRP A 63 8.49 -5.67 -0.63
C TRP A 63 7.06 -5.83 -1.14
N LYS A 64 6.46 -4.78 -1.72
CA LYS A 64 5.09 -4.81 -2.27
C LYS A 64 4.92 -5.87 -3.35
N SER A 65 5.93 -6.08 -4.20
CA SER A 65 5.90 -7.14 -5.21
C SER A 65 5.85 -8.52 -4.55
N GLN A 66 6.65 -8.73 -3.50
CA GLN A 66 6.63 -9.98 -2.75
C GLN A 66 5.31 -10.18 -1.99
N TYR A 67 4.81 -9.13 -1.33
CA TYR A 67 3.53 -9.13 -0.62
C TYR A 67 2.39 -9.67 -1.50
N TRP A 68 2.27 -9.19 -2.75
CA TRP A 68 1.20 -9.65 -3.65
C TRP A 68 1.39 -11.09 -4.12
N LYS A 69 2.62 -11.59 -4.22
CA LYS A 69 2.88 -13.02 -4.50
C LYS A 69 2.45 -13.87 -3.32
N ASP A 70 2.83 -13.47 -2.10
CA ASP A 70 2.47 -14.17 -0.87
C ASP A 70 0.95 -14.16 -0.65
N ARG A 71 0.29 -13.02 -0.92
CA ARG A 71 -1.17 -12.89 -0.90
C ARG A 71 -1.85 -13.87 -1.86
N ALA A 72 -1.33 -14.03 -3.08
CA ALA A 72 -1.83 -15.02 -4.04
C ALA A 72 -1.62 -16.47 -3.57
N ALA A 73 -0.54 -16.73 -2.82
CA ALA A 73 -0.27 -18.03 -2.23
C ALA A 73 -1.09 -18.31 -0.94
N GLY A 74 -1.92 -17.35 -0.49
CA GLY A 74 -2.71 -17.47 0.73
C GLY A 74 -1.92 -17.18 2.01
N PHE A 75 -0.80 -16.45 1.92
CA PHE A 75 0.18 -16.22 2.99
C PHE A 75 0.88 -17.46 3.55
N GLY A 76 0.83 -18.58 2.82
CA GLY A 76 1.41 -19.84 3.26
C GLY A 76 0.45 -20.65 4.15
N ARG A 77 0.44 -21.95 3.90
CA ARG A 77 -0.17 -22.97 4.77
C ARG A 77 0.61 -23.12 6.07
#